data_AF-A0A1W0B7D7-F1
#
_entry.id   AF-A0A1W0B7D7-F1
#
_cell.length_a   1.000
_cell.length_b   1.000
_cell.length_c   1.000
_cell.angle_alpha   90.00
_cell.angle_beta   90.00
_cell.angle_gamma   90.00
#
_symmetry.space_group_name_H-M   'P 1'
#
loop_
_entity.id
_entity.type
_entity.pdbx_description
1 polymer ?
#
loop_
_entity_poly.entity_id
_entity_poly.type
_entity_poly.pdbx_seq_one_letter_code
_entity_poly.pdbx_strand_id
1 'polypeptide(L)'
;MVESNPNRVEWHELPQQLRREIEHRLGARVRSAVTQPGGFSHGMAARLSSDDGRTVFAKAIDSHTPLAEMYRAEAATAAALPPTVPVPALRFALDTHGWFVMVFDDIEGRMPRFDRPAELAAVLTTVDRLARALT
;
A
#
# COMPACT_ATOMS: atom_id res chain seq x y z
N MET A 1 1.84 -15.84 -21.58
CA MET A 1 0.48 -15.26 -21.59
C MET A 1 0.36 -14.53 -20.26
N VAL A 2 0.57 -13.21 -20.24
CA VAL A 2 0.49 -12.44 -18.99
C VAL A 2 -0.99 -12.20 -18.72
N GLU A 3 -1.49 -12.79 -17.64
CA GLU A 3 -2.89 -12.65 -17.22
C GLU A 3 -3.26 -11.16 -17.12
N SER A 4 -4.42 -10.85 -17.69
CA SER A 4 -5.05 -9.53 -17.70
C SER A 4 -5.10 -8.95 -16.28
N ASN A 5 -4.40 -7.84 -16.07
CA ASN A 5 -4.55 -7.00 -14.89
C ASN A 5 -6.05 -6.70 -14.68
N PRO A 6 -6.72 -7.16 -13.60
CA PRO A 6 -8.06 -6.68 -13.32
C PRO A 6 -7.97 -5.16 -13.18
N ASN A 7 -8.75 -4.43 -13.98
CA ASN A 7 -8.68 -2.97 -14.09
C ASN A 7 -8.67 -2.36 -12.68
N ARG A 8 -7.52 -1.82 -12.26
CA ARG A 8 -7.37 -1.23 -10.93
C ARG A 8 -8.14 0.06 -10.89
N VAL A 9 -8.79 0.33 -9.77
CA VAL A 9 -9.37 1.65 -9.51
C VAL A 9 -8.25 2.67 -9.45
N GLU A 10 -8.34 3.69 -10.29
CA GLU A 10 -7.43 4.82 -10.31
C GLU A 10 -7.80 5.83 -9.21
N TRP A 11 -6.82 6.62 -8.75
CA TRP A 11 -7.04 7.64 -7.72
C TRP A 11 -8.23 8.55 -8.03
N HIS A 12 -8.33 9.05 -9.27
CA HIS A 12 -9.37 10.00 -9.67
C HIS A 12 -10.78 9.38 -9.73
N GLU A 13 -10.88 8.05 -9.80
CA GLU A 13 -12.13 7.30 -9.79
C GLU A 13 -12.68 7.11 -8.37
N LEU A 14 -11.85 7.28 -7.34
CA LEU A 14 -12.33 7.26 -5.96
C LEU A 14 -13.32 8.40 -5.68
N PRO A 15 -14.35 8.16 -4.84
CA PRO A 15 -15.30 9.19 -4.45
C PRO A 15 -14.58 10.46 -3.96
N GLN A 16 -15.06 11.63 -4.39
CA GLN A 16 -14.44 12.90 -4.04
C GLN A 16 -14.33 13.11 -2.52
N GLN A 17 -15.32 12.66 -1.75
CA GLN A 17 -15.30 12.77 -0.27
C GLN A 17 -14.18 11.91 0.33
N LEU A 18 -13.97 10.71 -0.20
CA LEU A 18 -12.88 9.82 0.23
C LEU A 18 -11.51 10.42 -0.07
N ARG A 19 -11.32 10.96 -1.29
CA ARG A 19 -10.06 11.64 -1.64
C ARG A 19 -9.75 12.82 -0.72
N ARG A 20 -10.76 13.63 -0.40
CA ARG A 20 -10.62 14.76 0.55
C ARG A 20 -10.27 14.30 1.96
N GLU A 21 -10.86 13.21 2.43
CA GLU A 21 -10.52 12.66 3.75
C GLU A 21 -9.07 12.15 3.78
N ILE A 22 -8.61 11.47 2.72
CA ILE A 22 -7.22 11.04 2.59
C ILE A 22 -6.27 12.24 2.61
N GLU A 23 -6.54 13.27 1.80
CA GLU A 23 -5.76 14.52 1.79
C GLU A 23 -5.76 15.22 3.15
N HIS A 24 -6.91 15.23 3.85
CA HIS A 24 -7.03 15.80 5.18
C HIS A 24 -6.14 15.07 6.20
N ARG A 25 -6.13 13.73 6.19
CA ARG A 25 -5.25 12.92 7.05
C ARG A 25 -3.77 13.08 6.71
N LEU A 26 -3.45 13.27 5.42
CA LEU A 26 -2.10 13.59 4.98
C LEU A 26 -1.68 15.01 5.40
N GLY A 27 -2.63 15.93 5.54
CA GLY A 27 -2.39 17.35 5.80
C GLY A 27 -1.94 18.13 4.56
N ALA A 28 -2.12 17.56 3.36
CA ALA A 28 -1.62 18.07 2.10
C ALA A 28 -2.48 17.56 0.94
N ARG A 29 -2.53 18.30 -0.17
CA ARG A 29 -3.30 17.86 -1.36
C ARG A 29 -2.49 16.89 -2.19
N VAL A 30 -3.14 15.86 -2.73
CA VAL A 30 -2.51 14.94 -3.67
C VAL A 30 -2.40 15.63 -5.03
N ARG A 31 -1.17 15.88 -5.45
CA ARG A 31 -0.84 16.52 -6.73
C ARG A 31 -0.85 15.52 -7.88
N SER A 32 -0.36 14.31 -7.64
CA SER A 32 -0.31 13.23 -8.63
C SER A 32 -0.44 11.87 -7.98
N ALA A 33 -0.93 10.91 -8.76
CA ALA A 33 -1.07 9.52 -8.35
C ALA A 33 -0.52 8.62 -9.46
N VAL A 34 0.27 7.61 -9.09
CA VAL A 34 0.83 6.62 -10.00
C VAL A 34 0.42 5.23 -9.53
N THR A 35 -0.51 4.62 -10.24
CA THR A 35 -0.96 3.25 -9.98
C THR A 35 0.18 2.26 -10.13
N GLN A 36 0.36 1.41 -9.12
CA GLN A 36 1.42 0.42 -9.08
C GLN A 36 0.93 -0.92 -9.67
N PRO A 37 1.68 -1.52 -10.61
CA PRO A 37 1.30 -2.80 -11.21
C PRO A 37 1.52 -3.98 -10.25
N GLY A 38 0.94 -5.13 -10.59
CA GLY A 38 1.00 -6.36 -9.77
C GLY A 38 -0.16 -6.44 -8.78
N GLY A 39 -0.07 -7.33 -7.78
CA GLY A 39 -1.11 -7.57 -6.77
C GLY A 39 -2.36 -8.30 -7.30
N PHE A 40 -3.21 -8.78 -6.37
CA PHE A 40 -4.32 -9.68 -6.70
C PHE A 40 -5.72 -9.05 -6.59
N SER A 41 -5.82 -7.82 -6.10
CA SER A 41 -7.08 -7.13 -5.86
C SER A 41 -7.38 -6.08 -6.92
N HIS A 42 -8.66 -5.91 -7.26
CA HIS A 42 -9.17 -4.84 -8.13
C HIS A 42 -9.21 -3.44 -7.47
N GLY A 43 -8.89 -3.32 -6.17
CA GLY A 43 -8.79 -2.03 -5.49
C GLY A 43 -7.66 -1.13 -6.03
N MET A 44 -7.67 0.14 -5.62
CA MET A 44 -6.58 1.07 -5.88
C MET A 44 -5.32 0.62 -5.13
N ALA A 45 -4.17 0.72 -5.80
CA ALA A 45 -2.85 0.67 -5.18
C ALA A 45 -1.97 1.69 -5.90
N ALA A 46 -1.65 2.81 -5.27
CA ALA A 46 -1.00 3.93 -5.93
C ALA A 46 0.03 4.62 -5.03
N ARG A 47 1.10 5.12 -5.64
CA ARG A 47 1.97 6.13 -5.05
C ARG A 47 1.31 7.49 -5.21
N LEU A 48 1.10 8.20 -4.11
CA LEU A 48 0.49 9.53 -4.10
C LEU A 48 1.55 10.56 -3.73
N SER A 49 1.79 11.52 -4.60
CA SER A 49 2.69 12.64 -4.31
C SER A 49 1.88 13.87 -3.93
N SER A 50 2.19 14.44 -2.79
CA SER A 50 1.48 15.57 -2.20
C SER A 50 2.12 16.91 -2.60
N ASP A 51 1.39 18.01 -2.42
CA ASP A 51 1.86 19.35 -2.78
C ASP A 51 3.02 19.85 -1.92
N ASP A 52 3.18 19.32 -0.72
CA ASP A 52 4.30 19.54 0.19
C ASP A 52 5.57 18.70 -0.11
N GLY A 53 5.55 17.92 -1.19
CA GLY A 53 6.68 17.11 -1.65
C GLY A 53 6.79 15.72 -1.03
N ARG A 54 5.90 15.34 -0.12
CA ARG A 54 5.88 13.97 0.44
C ARG A 54 5.21 12.99 -0.52
N THR A 55 5.73 11.77 -0.57
CA THR A 55 5.10 10.64 -1.28
C THR A 55 4.69 9.57 -0.28
N VAL A 56 3.52 8.98 -0.49
CA VAL A 56 2.99 7.85 0.28
C VAL A 56 2.53 6.74 -0.65
N PHE A 57 2.47 5.51 -0.13
CA PHE A 57 1.81 4.41 -0.82
C PHE A 57 0.43 4.17 -0.22
N ALA A 58 -0.62 4.27 -1.04
CA ALA A 58 -2.00 4.12 -0.60
C ALA A 58 -2.66 2.93 -1.29
N LYS A 59 -3.41 2.14 -0.53
CA LYS A 59 -4.35 1.17 -1.07
C LYS A 59 -5.77 1.52 -0.64
N ALA A 60 -6.74 1.32 -1.54
CA ALA A 60 -8.15 1.52 -1.25
C ALA A 60 -9.01 0.45 -1.92
N ILE A 61 -10.02 -0.04 -1.21
CA ILE A 61 -10.95 -1.04 -1.72
C ILE A 61 -12.37 -0.77 -1.23
N ASP A 62 -13.38 -1.13 -2.02
CA ASP A 62 -14.78 -1.12 -1.59
C ASP A 62 -14.91 -1.94 -0.30
N SER A 63 -15.49 -1.35 0.75
CA SER A 63 -15.57 -1.98 2.07
C SER A 63 -16.51 -3.18 2.13
N HIS A 64 -17.34 -3.37 1.11
CA HIS A 64 -18.37 -4.42 1.03
C HIS A 64 -17.92 -5.64 0.21
N THR A 65 -16.78 -5.59 -0.49
CA THR A 65 -16.23 -6.78 -1.13
C THR A 65 -15.58 -7.72 -0.10
N PRO A 66 -15.66 -9.05 -0.26
CA PRO A 66 -14.95 -9.99 0.61
C PRO A 66 -13.44 -9.73 0.73
N LEU A 67 -12.81 -9.11 -0.27
CA LEU A 67 -11.39 -8.74 -0.23
C LEU A 67 -11.06 -7.65 0.80
N ALA A 68 -12.06 -6.90 1.29
CA ALA A 68 -11.85 -5.87 2.30
C ALA A 68 -11.29 -6.44 3.61
N GLU A 69 -11.66 -7.68 3.97
CA GLU A 69 -11.12 -8.36 5.15
C GLU A 69 -9.61 -8.59 5.05
N MET A 70 -9.08 -8.87 3.85
CA MET A 70 -7.63 -8.98 3.65
C MET A 70 -6.92 -7.65 3.88
N TYR A 71 -7.53 -6.54 3.48
CA TYR A 71 -6.97 -5.20 3.71
C TYR A 71 -7.01 -4.83 5.20
N ARG A 72 -8.11 -5.16 5.90
CA ARG A 72 -8.21 -4.96 7.36
C ARG A 72 -7.17 -5.78 8.10
N ALA A 73 -6.98 -7.04 7.72
CA ALA A 73 -5.93 -7.90 8.29
C ALA A 73 -4.52 -7.36 8.00
N GLU A 74 -4.25 -6.87 6.78
CA GLU A 74 -2.97 -6.25 6.42
C GLU A 74 -2.70 -5.01 7.28
N ALA A 75 -3.68 -4.10 7.42
CA ALA A 75 -3.56 -2.89 8.23
C ALA A 75 -3.36 -3.22 9.72
N ALA A 76 -4.13 -4.17 10.26
CA ALA A 76 -3.98 -4.61 11.65
C ALA A 76 -2.60 -5.23 11.92
N THR A 77 -2.12 -6.06 10.99
CA THR A 77 -0.77 -6.64 11.07
C THR A 77 0.29 -5.55 11.02
N ALA A 78 0.22 -4.64 10.06
CA ALA A 78 1.19 -3.57 9.90
C ALA A 78 1.23 -2.62 11.11
N ALA A 79 0.08 -2.31 11.71
CA ALA A 79 -0.02 -1.49 12.91
C ALA A 79 0.63 -2.15 14.15
N ALA A 80 0.69 -3.47 14.17
CA ALA A 80 1.28 -4.24 15.28
C ALA A 80 2.79 -4.49 15.11
N LEU A 81 3.38 -4.18 13.95
CA LEU A 81 4.80 -4.40 13.71
C LEU A 81 5.66 -3.44 14.54
N PRO A 82 6.73 -3.94 15.21
CA PRO A 82 7.66 -3.08 15.92
C PRO A 82 8.34 -2.08 14.96
N PRO A 83 8.65 -0.84 15.40
CA PRO A 83 9.33 0.14 14.55
C PRO A 83 10.77 -0.26 14.17
N THR A 84 11.31 -1.31 14.80
CA THR A 84 12.66 -1.84 14.58
C THR A 84 12.75 -2.79 13.38
N VAL A 85 11.62 -3.26 12.84
CA VAL A 85 11.65 -4.13 11.65
C VAL A 85 11.69 -3.30 10.35
N PRO A 86 12.40 -3.77 9.31
CA PRO A 86 12.60 -3.02 8.06
C PRO A 86 11.36 -3.11 7.15
N VAL A 87 10.24 -2.55 7.59
CA VAL A 87 8.96 -2.52 6.88
C VAL A 87 8.48 -1.08 6.71
N PRO A 88 7.70 -0.77 5.65
CA PRO A 88 7.03 0.53 5.54
C PRO A 88 6.05 0.70 6.71
N ALA A 89 6.13 1.84 7.41
CA ALA A 89 5.21 2.12 8.50
C ALA A 89 3.80 2.41 7.97
N LEU A 90 2.78 1.90 8.66
CA LEU A 90 1.39 2.30 8.43
C LEU A 90 1.17 3.70 9.01
N ARG A 91 0.88 4.68 8.17
CA ARG A 91 0.60 6.06 8.58
C ARG A 91 -0.80 6.21 9.15
N PHE A 92 -1.78 5.62 8.46
CA PHE A 92 -3.15 5.51 8.93
C PHE A 92 -3.93 4.48 8.13
N ALA A 93 -5.03 4.00 8.72
CA ALA A 93 -6.08 3.29 8.03
C ALA A 93 -7.44 3.91 8.41
N LEU A 94 -8.41 3.81 7.51
CA LEU A 94 -9.76 4.35 7.71
C LEU A 94 -10.79 3.54 6.92
N ASP A 95 -11.98 3.39 7.50
CA ASP A 95 -13.16 2.78 6.88
C ASP A 95 -14.26 3.84 6.83
N THR A 96 -14.50 4.39 5.64
CA THR A 96 -15.44 5.50 5.47
C THR A 96 -15.93 5.58 4.03
N HIS A 97 -17.10 6.22 3.84
CA HIS A 97 -17.70 6.42 2.52
C HIS A 97 -17.86 5.14 1.69
N GLY A 98 -17.96 3.96 2.33
CA GLY A 98 -18.05 2.66 1.67
C GLY A 98 -16.71 2.12 1.15
N TRP A 99 -15.58 2.64 1.66
CA TRP A 99 -14.23 2.23 1.28
C TRP A 99 -13.36 2.01 2.50
N PHE A 100 -12.54 0.96 2.44
CA PHE A 100 -11.43 0.77 3.36
C PHE A 100 -10.13 1.25 2.71
N VAL A 101 -9.37 2.07 3.42
CA VAL A 101 -8.12 2.68 2.94
C VAL A 101 -7.02 2.45 3.96
N MET A 102 -5.82 2.16 3.47
CA MET A 102 -4.60 2.14 4.27
C MET A 102 -3.47 2.86 3.53
N VAL A 103 -2.71 3.65 4.27
CA VAL A 103 -1.63 4.49 3.74
C VAL A 103 -0.35 4.20 4.50
N PHE A 104 0.71 3.97 3.74
CA PHE A 104 2.05 3.63 4.23
C PHE A 104 3.07 4.68 3.79
N ASP A 105 4.23 4.65 4.46
CA ASP A 105 5.46 5.21 3.93
C ASP A 105 5.67 4.73 2.49
N ASP A 106 5.99 5.66 1.58
CA ASP A 106 6.54 5.24 0.30
C ASP A 106 8.00 4.85 0.48
N ILE A 107 8.37 3.73 -0.13
CA ILE A 107 9.75 3.28 -0.23
C ILE A 107 10.16 3.41 -1.68
N GLU A 108 11.31 4.07 -1.91
CA GLU A 108 11.98 4.10 -3.22
C GLU A 108 12.63 2.75 -3.52
N GLY A 109 11.78 1.71 -3.57
CA GLY A 109 12.14 0.33 -3.84
C GLY A 109 11.63 -0.11 -5.20
N ARG A 110 12.14 -1.27 -5.64
CA ARG A 110 11.72 -1.98 -6.85
C ARG A 110 11.45 -3.44 -6.53
N MET A 111 10.63 -4.09 -7.36
CA MET A 111 10.43 -5.53 -7.26
C MET A 111 11.78 -6.25 -7.48
N PRO A 112 12.13 -7.23 -6.62
CA PRO A 112 13.35 -8.00 -6.78
C PRO A 112 13.25 -8.91 -8.00
N ARG A 113 14.39 -9.13 -8.64
CA ARG A 113 14.58 -10.03 -9.77
C ARG A 113 15.08 -11.37 -9.27
N PHE A 114 14.19 -12.35 -9.12
CA PHE A 114 14.57 -13.67 -8.59
C PHE A 114 15.45 -14.51 -9.52
N ASP A 115 15.58 -14.13 -10.80
CA ASP A 115 16.59 -14.68 -11.72
C ASP A 115 18.01 -14.20 -11.39
N ARG A 116 18.17 -13.21 -10.50
CA ARG A 116 19.48 -12.70 -10.04
C ARG A 116 19.80 -13.25 -8.65
N PRO A 117 20.82 -14.12 -8.51
CA PRO A 117 21.15 -14.77 -7.23
C PRO A 117 21.38 -13.79 -6.07
N ALA A 118 22.02 -12.64 -6.34
CA ALA A 118 22.25 -11.62 -5.32
C ALA A 118 20.96 -10.98 -4.79
N GLU A 119 19.97 -10.77 -5.65
CA GLU A 119 18.67 -10.20 -5.23
C GLU A 119 17.82 -11.24 -4.50
N LEU A 120 17.84 -12.49 -4.95
CA LEU A 120 17.21 -13.59 -4.23
C LEU A 120 17.81 -13.74 -2.81
N ALA A 121 19.14 -13.73 -2.70
CA ALA A 121 19.83 -13.80 -1.42
C ALA A 121 19.48 -12.61 -0.50
N ALA A 122 19.36 -11.40 -1.04
CA ALA A 122 18.94 -10.22 -0.28
C ALA A 122 17.51 -10.35 0.27
N VAL A 123 16.58 -10.89 -0.52
CA VAL A 123 15.20 -11.15 -0.08
C VAL A 123 15.16 -12.21 1.02
N LEU A 124 15.85 -13.34 0.83
CA LEU A 124 15.92 -14.40 1.85
C LEU A 124 16.55 -13.90 3.15
N THR A 125 17.61 -13.08 3.06
CA THR A 125 18.22 -12.43 4.23
C THR A 125 17.23 -11.52 4.97
N THR A 126 16.42 -10.77 4.22
CA THR A 126 15.40 -9.89 4.81
C THR A 126 14.30 -10.71 5.50
N VAL A 127 13.86 -11.80 4.89
CA VAL A 127 12.88 -12.72 5.49
C VAL A 127 13.42 -13.37 6.77
N ASP A 128 14.67 -13.83 6.81
CA ASP A 128 15.29 -14.38 8.03
C ASP A 128 15.36 -13.32 9.15
N ARG A 129 15.72 -12.07 8.81
CA ARG A 129 15.71 -10.96 9.79
C ARG A 129 14.32 -10.69 10.35
N LEU A 130 13.29 -10.69 9.50
CA LEU A 130 11.90 -10.50 9.93
C LEU A 130 11.44 -11.64 10.84
N ALA A 131 11.75 -12.90 10.50
CA ALA A 131 11.41 -14.04 11.33
C ALA A 131 12.00 -13.91 12.74
N ARG A 132 13.30 -13.62 12.86
CA ARG A 132 13.98 -13.44 14.15
C ARG A 132 13.44 -12.28 15.00
N ALA A 133 12.88 -11.26 14.36
CA ALA A 133 12.37 -10.09 15.06
C ALA A 133 10.89 -10.23 15.48
N LEU A 134 10.15 -11.19 14.90
CA LEU A 134 8.69 -11.32 15.05
C LEU A 134 8.27 -12.64 15.71
N THR A 135 9.21 -13.51 16.07
CA THR A 135 8.99 -14.77 16.81
C THR A 135 9.94 -14.87 17.99
#